data_AF-A0A7S2DVU4-F1
#
_entry.id   AF-A0A7S2DVU4-F1
#
_cell.length_a   1.000
_cell.length_b   1.000
_cell.length_c   1.000
_cell.angle_alpha   90.00
_cell.angle_beta   90.00
_cell.angle_gamma   90.00
#
_symmetry.space_group_name_H-M   'P 1'
#
loop_
_entity.id
_entity.type
_entity.pdbx_description
1 polymer ?
#
loop_
_entity_poly.entity_id
_entity_poly.type
_entity_poly.pdbx_seq_one_letter_code
_entity_poly.pdbx_strand_id
1 'polypeptide(L)'
;AILHTLDSEFRSNSVVGRNRSQTFKWFTASLLLYLGDRLWATVSAHRDVMVKSMSFDKDKTVVYLRLQKPNGFTFRPGQHAFLQIPDIDWSWHPFSICSEPANDELHFLIEVKQPGSWTHQLAERSRFALGMKATVMGGFGSGVSDLRAPTEVLAIGTGTGIVPMISLMLERKRRLLMLNKDVWMSANETSFRHSLEGLEMKYPELRYLQMKWRLRQVTRMGRHCAYLKHIRRKAQNQLFHMIVDVFVALLLLAELWLCATLMSWSSWLDGTPADSVHGNILRYMMAVNSSLYTLIFLYRFCLPHRFPRGITTVIDFFAIGAMALVIAGWWPQGFTFDRELLGVQVARFFLSLWRVVSLWSGTPPMRHAATSQGSLGRSLLGENTFRFMWVCRSADLLLGVMPEFEAALQELQKVLRTSDSGLRRFLGLEIYCTDKSVTRVASLRHSLMGTKMENHVHFRRPDLQDAINQVMRAQLADGLNGGPSLYHGANSLVTFCGSPEVGQICKGCVEEANLMADTLAFFNHKLVFREEFYGHVGGESGRVWKEDASLATPQDEILSI
;
A
#
# COMPACT_ATOMS: atom_id res chain seq x y z
N ALA A 1 -10.87 -29.38 -12.22
CA ALA A 1 -11.82 -30.25 -11.49
C ALA A 1 -12.97 -30.72 -12.37
N ILE A 2 -13.68 -29.82 -13.08
CA ILE A 2 -14.85 -30.14 -13.94
C ILE A 2 -14.46 -30.92 -15.22
N LEU A 3 -13.26 -30.69 -15.75
CA LEU A 3 -12.73 -31.37 -16.95
C LEU A 3 -12.72 -32.91 -16.89
N HIS A 4 -12.58 -33.52 -15.70
CA HIS A 4 -12.57 -34.98 -15.54
C HIS A 4 -13.96 -35.59 -15.27
N THR A 5 -14.98 -34.76 -15.06
CA THR A 5 -16.39 -35.20 -14.89
C THR A 5 -17.08 -35.45 -16.23
N LEU A 6 -16.46 -35.06 -17.35
CA LEU A 6 -16.99 -35.23 -18.72
C LEU A 6 -16.35 -36.40 -19.49
N ASP A 7 -15.49 -37.18 -18.82
CA ASP A 7 -14.82 -38.35 -19.38
C ASP A 7 -15.84 -39.49 -19.60
N SER A 8 -16.18 -39.76 -20.86
CA SER A 8 -17.29 -40.65 -21.27
C SER A 8 -17.03 -42.12 -20.96
N GLU A 9 -15.77 -42.55 -21.01
CA GLU A 9 -15.36 -43.94 -20.77
C GLU A 9 -15.73 -44.44 -19.36
N PHE A 10 -15.88 -43.54 -18.38
CA PHE A 10 -16.25 -43.91 -17.02
C PHE A 10 -17.76 -43.85 -16.75
N ARG A 11 -18.53 -43.07 -17.54
CA ARG A 11 -20.01 -43.09 -17.49
C ARG A 11 -20.60 -44.33 -18.13
N SER A 12 -19.88 -44.97 -19.06
CA SER A 12 -20.39 -46.12 -19.83
C SER A 12 -20.47 -47.43 -19.04
N ASN A 13 -20.10 -47.46 -17.75
CA ASN A 13 -20.10 -48.68 -16.91
C ASN A 13 -19.34 -49.88 -17.51
N SER A 14 -18.51 -49.66 -18.54
CA SER A 14 -17.84 -50.74 -19.28
C SER A 14 -16.72 -51.42 -18.48
N VAL A 15 -16.23 -50.79 -17.39
CA VAL A 15 -15.18 -51.35 -16.54
C VAL A 15 -15.47 -51.08 -15.06
N VAL A 16 -15.97 -52.09 -14.35
CA VAL A 16 -16.22 -52.05 -12.89
C VAL A 16 -14.90 -52.25 -12.14
N GLY A 17 -14.58 -51.37 -11.17
CA GLY A 17 -13.57 -51.66 -10.13
C GLY A 17 -12.32 -50.79 -10.03
N ARG A 18 -12.18 -49.68 -10.76
CA ARG A 18 -11.03 -48.75 -10.58
C ARG A 18 -11.40 -47.51 -9.74
N ASN A 19 -10.90 -47.41 -8.51
CA ASN A 19 -10.94 -46.16 -7.74
C ASN A 19 -9.94 -45.15 -8.34
N ARG A 20 -10.43 -44.01 -8.86
CA ARG A 20 -9.55 -42.94 -9.39
C ARG A 20 -8.98 -42.11 -8.24
N SER A 21 -7.66 -41.91 -8.23
CA SER A 21 -7.01 -41.00 -7.29
C SER A 21 -7.43 -39.55 -7.58
N GLN A 22 -8.04 -38.88 -6.59
CA GLN A 22 -8.42 -37.46 -6.68
C GLN A 22 -7.22 -36.53 -6.47
N THR A 23 -6.04 -37.07 -6.16
CA THR A 23 -4.80 -36.31 -5.87
C THR A 23 -4.45 -35.35 -6.99
N PHE A 24 -4.65 -35.76 -8.25
CA PHE A 24 -4.37 -34.91 -9.41
C PHE A 24 -5.22 -33.63 -9.42
N LYS A 25 -6.45 -33.62 -8.89
CA LYS A 25 -7.30 -32.41 -8.85
C LYS A 25 -6.73 -31.35 -7.92
N TRP A 26 -6.30 -31.75 -6.72
CA TRP A 26 -5.76 -30.86 -5.70
C TRP A 26 -4.33 -30.43 -6.03
N PHE A 27 -3.54 -31.35 -6.61
CA PHE A 27 -2.18 -31.09 -7.04
C PHE A 27 -2.14 -30.11 -8.22
N THR A 28 -2.92 -30.34 -9.28
CA THR A 28 -2.87 -29.51 -10.50
C THR A 28 -3.30 -28.06 -10.24
N ALA A 29 -4.34 -27.84 -9.44
CA ALA A 29 -4.76 -26.47 -9.10
C ALA A 29 -3.68 -25.73 -8.29
N SER A 30 -3.12 -26.38 -7.27
CA SER A 30 -2.05 -25.82 -6.44
C SER A 30 -0.76 -25.58 -7.25
N LEU A 31 -0.43 -26.50 -8.15
CA LEU A 31 0.72 -26.39 -9.03
C LEU A 31 0.57 -25.23 -10.01
N LEU A 32 -0.59 -25.06 -10.64
CA LEU A 32 -0.84 -23.93 -11.54
C LEU A 32 -0.77 -22.59 -10.82
N LEU A 33 -1.32 -22.50 -9.60
CA LEU A 33 -1.20 -21.30 -8.77
C LEU A 33 0.27 -21.02 -8.42
N TYR A 34 1.02 -22.03 -8.02
CA TYR A 34 2.45 -21.91 -7.73
C TYR A 34 3.26 -21.49 -8.96
N LEU A 35 3.03 -22.11 -10.12
CA LEU A 35 3.70 -21.77 -11.38
C LEU A 35 3.35 -20.34 -11.82
N GLY A 36 2.09 -19.92 -11.66
CA GLY A 36 1.65 -18.55 -11.91
C GLY A 36 2.35 -17.53 -11.01
N ASP A 37 2.42 -17.82 -9.70
CA ASP A 37 3.16 -17.00 -8.73
C ASP A 37 4.65 -16.90 -9.09
N ARG A 38 5.30 -18.02 -9.43
CA ARG A 38 6.72 -18.04 -9.83
C ARG A 38 6.98 -17.32 -11.14
N LEU A 39 6.08 -17.44 -12.11
CA LEU A 39 6.17 -16.70 -13.37
C LEU A 39 6.02 -15.19 -13.10
N TRP A 40 5.03 -14.78 -12.31
CA TRP A 40 4.82 -13.40 -11.92
C TRP A 40 6.04 -12.82 -11.19
N ALA A 41 6.57 -13.55 -10.21
CA ALA A 41 7.79 -13.19 -9.50
C ALA A 41 8.98 -13.01 -10.46
N THR A 42 9.14 -13.91 -11.43
CA THR A 42 10.23 -13.86 -12.41
C THR A 42 10.13 -12.65 -13.34
N VAL A 43 8.92 -12.31 -13.79
CA VAL A 43 8.67 -11.17 -14.69
C VAL A 43 8.74 -9.83 -13.94
N SER A 44 8.38 -9.82 -12.65
CA SER A 44 8.39 -8.59 -11.82
C SER A 44 9.76 -8.29 -11.20
N ALA A 45 10.68 -9.24 -11.21
CA ALA A 45 12.03 -9.09 -10.68
C ALA A 45 12.91 -8.24 -11.62
N HIS A 46 13.57 -7.24 -11.05
CA HIS A 46 14.60 -6.47 -11.71
C HIS A 46 15.95 -7.09 -11.35
N ARG A 47 16.63 -7.67 -12.34
CA ARG A 47 17.91 -8.35 -12.19
C ARG A 47 19.09 -7.39 -12.41
N ASP A 48 20.26 -7.81 -11.95
CA ASP A 48 21.53 -7.11 -12.16
C ASP A 48 21.53 -5.66 -11.63
N VAL A 49 20.83 -5.42 -10.52
CA VAL A 49 20.78 -4.12 -9.85
C VAL A 49 22.09 -3.87 -9.11
N MET A 50 22.79 -2.82 -9.51
CA MET A 50 24.12 -2.50 -8.96
C MET A 50 24.04 -2.01 -7.51
N VAL A 51 24.85 -2.60 -6.63
CA VAL A 51 25.11 -2.04 -5.29
C VAL A 51 26.01 -0.81 -5.44
N LYS A 52 25.49 0.36 -5.09
CA LYS A 52 26.21 1.65 -5.16
C LYS A 52 27.14 1.83 -3.98
N SER A 53 26.64 1.57 -2.79
CA SER A 53 27.42 1.64 -1.57
C SER A 53 26.80 0.74 -0.51
N MET A 54 27.65 0.17 0.32
CA MET A 54 27.25 -0.50 1.54
C MET A 54 28.12 0.01 2.67
N SER A 55 27.53 0.61 3.69
CA SER A 55 28.27 1.03 4.87
C SER A 55 27.86 0.17 6.05
N PHE A 56 28.85 -0.47 6.67
CA PHE A 56 28.73 -1.17 7.92
C PHE A 56 29.90 -0.75 8.80
N ASP A 57 29.61 -0.36 10.02
CA ASP A 57 30.62 -0.06 11.02
C ASP A 57 30.60 -1.19 12.04
N LYS A 58 31.76 -1.65 12.50
CA LYS A 58 31.84 -2.81 13.41
C LYS A 58 31.17 -2.53 14.76
N ASP A 59 31.12 -1.26 15.15
CA ASP A 59 30.44 -0.80 16.36
C ASP A 59 28.94 -0.57 16.15
N LYS A 60 28.45 -0.69 14.91
CA LYS A 60 27.03 -0.54 14.55
C LYS A 60 26.40 -1.90 14.33
N THR A 61 25.12 -1.99 14.65
CA THR A 61 24.30 -3.20 14.47
C THR A 61 23.54 -3.19 13.14
N VAL A 62 23.84 -2.26 12.24
CA VAL A 62 23.03 -1.97 11.06
C VAL A 62 23.89 -1.73 9.82
N VAL A 63 23.45 -2.31 8.71
CA VAL A 63 23.99 -2.10 7.36
C VAL A 63 23.12 -1.09 6.63
N TYR A 64 23.75 -0.04 6.11
CA TYR A 64 23.11 0.86 5.15
C TYR A 64 23.44 0.39 3.74
N LEU A 65 22.44 -0.06 3.00
CA LEU A 65 22.58 -0.58 1.64
C LEU A 65 21.93 0.39 0.65
N ARG A 66 22.73 0.89 -0.30
CA ARG A 66 22.26 1.71 -1.43
C ARG A 66 22.36 0.93 -2.73
N LEU A 67 21.24 0.77 -3.41
CA LEU A 67 21.14 0.15 -4.72
C LEU A 67 20.78 1.20 -5.76
N GLN A 68 21.30 1.06 -6.99
CA GLN A 68 20.78 1.83 -8.12
C GLN A 68 19.30 1.50 -8.32
N LYS A 69 18.41 2.49 -8.41
CA LYS A 69 17.01 2.21 -8.70
C LYS A 69 16.86 1.71 -10.14
N PRO A 70 16.25 0.54 -10.39
CA PRO A 70 16.07 0.03 -11.73
C PRO A 70 15.09 0.89 -12.54
N ASN A 71 15.31 0.97 -13.86
CA ASN A 71 14.38 1.65 -14.77
C ASN A 71 13.00 0.97 -14.72
N GLY A 72 11.95 1.77 -14.54
CA GLY A 72 10.58 1.27 -14.42
C GLY A 72 10.20 0.78 -13.01
N PHE A 73 11.13 0.74 -12.06
CA PHE A 73 10.82 0.42 -10.67
C PHE A 73 10.10 1.60 -10.00
N THR A 74 8.84 1.39 -9.62
CA THR A 74 8.03 2.38 -8.90
C THR A 74 7.55 1.82 -7.58
N PHE A 75 7.64 2.61 -6.52
CA PHE A 75 7.11 2.26 -5.21
C PHE A 75 6.46 3.48 -4.56
N ARG A 76 5.70 3.25 -3.50
CA ARG A 76 5.13 4.27 -2.61
C ARG A 76 5.93 4.33 -1.31
N PRO A 77 5.96 5.47 -0.62
CA PRO A 77 6.71 5.54 0.63
C PRO A 77 6.18 4.52 1.63
N GLY A 78 7.04 3.93 2.45
CA GLY A 78 6.67 2.89 3.42
C GLY A 78 6.48 1.49 2.83
N GLN A 79 6.59 1.30 1.50
CA GLN A 79 6.60 -0.04 0.90
C GLN A 79 7.93 -0.77 1.16
N HIS A 80 7.89 -2.09 1.00
CA HIS A 80 9.06 -2.96 1.05
C HIS A 80 9.37 -3.58 -0.33
N ALA A 81 10.60 -4.08 -0.44
CA ALA A 81 11.07 -4.87 -1.57
C ALA A 81 11.73 -6.15 -1.07
N PHE A 82 11.64 -7.21 -1.86
CA PHE A 82 12.43 -8.41 -1.72
C PHE A 82 13.78 -8.21 -2.40
N LEU A 83 14.84 -8.48 -1.65
CA LEU A 83 16.22 -8.46 -2.10
C LEU A 83 16.72 -9.90 -2.22
N GLN A 84 17.45 -10.16 -3.31
CA GLN A 84 18.21 -11.38 -3.50
C GLN A 84 19.62 -10.97 -3.91
N ILE A 85 20.64 -11.46 -3.20
CA ILE A 85 22.05 -11.13 -3.47
C ILE A 85 22.80 -12.45 -3.64
N PRO A 86 23.01 -12.92 -4.89
CA PRO A 86 23.61 -14.22 -5.17
C PRO A 86 24.98 -14.46 -4.52
N ASP A 87 25.74 -13.40 -4.23
CA ASP A 87 27.03 -13.47 -3.53
C ASP A 87 26.89 -13.95 -2.07
N ILE A 88 25.68 -13.90 -1.49
CA ILE A 88 25.32 -14.42 -0.17
C ILE A 88 24.48 -15.69 -0.33
N ASP A 89 23.28 -15.55 -0.92
CA ASP A 89 22.38 -16.66 -1.20
C ASP A 89 21.38 -16.32 -2.33
N TRP A 90 20.66 -17.35 -2.78
CA TRP A 90 19.62 -17.22 -3.80
C TRP A 90 18.22 -17.02 -3.20
N SER A 91 18.11 -16.73 -1.92
CA SER A 91 16.81 -16.57 -1.27
C SER A 91 16.31 -15.13 -1.39
N TRP A 92 14.99 -14.95 -1.33
CA TRP A 92 14.37 -13.63 -1.33
C TRP A 92 14.17 -13.15 0.11
N HIS A 93 14.70 -11.97 0.44
CA HIS A 93 14.63 -11.38 1.78
C HIS A 93 13.86 -10.05 1.75
N PRO A 94 12.75 -9.92 2.48
CA PRO A 94 11.97 -8.68 2.48
C PRO A 94 12.59 -7.61 3.36
N PHE A 95 12.77 -6.41 2.81
CA PHE A 95 13.22 -5.22 3.55
C PHE A 95 12.43 -3.98 3.13
N SER A 96 12.04 -3.16 4.11
CA SER A 96 11.39 -1.88 3.86
C SER A 96 12.33 -0.92 3.12
N ILE A 97 11.79 -0.21 2.14
CA ILE A 97 12.54 0.81 1.40
C ILE A 97 12.59 2.07 2.27
N CYS A 98 13.79 2.56 2.52
CA CYS A 98 14.06 3.73 3.35
C CYS A 98 13.95 5.04 2.55
N SER A 99 14.35 5.03 1.27
CA SER A 99 14.36 6.24 0.43
C SER A 99 12.97 6.69 0.00
N GLU A 100 12.86 7.96 -0.42
CA GLU A 100 11.66 8.49 -1.05
C GLU A 100 11.46 7.95 -2.48
N PRO A 101 10.21 7.79 -2.96
CA PRO A 101 9.92 7.26 -4.29
C PRO A 101 10.58 7.96 -5.47
N ALA A 102 10.86 9.25 -5.33
CA ALA A 102 11.47 10.06 -6.38
C ALA A 102 12.99 9.94 -6.45
N ASN A 103 13.64 9.30 -5.47
CA ASN A 103 15.08 9.10 -5.46
C ASN A 103 15.52 8.15 -6.59
N ASP A 104 16.70 8.39 -7.15
CA ASP A 104 17.34 7.55 -8.17
C ASP A 104 18.03 6.31 -7.56
N GLU A 105 18.07 6.23 -6.24
CA GLU A 105 18.62 5.10 -5.48
C GLU A 105 17.57 4.50 -4.52
N LEU A 106 17.65 3.18 -4.33
CA LEU A 106 16.92 2.47 -3.29
C LEU A 106 17.81 2.33 -2.07
N HIS A 107 17.38 2.90 -0.95
CA HIS A 107 18.11 2.82 0.32
C HIS A 107 17.42 1.83 1.25
N PHE A 108 18.22 1.02 1.93
CA PHE A 108 17.74 0.05 2.91
C PHE A 108 18.57 0.16 4.19
N LEU A 109 17.89 0.09 5.32
CA LEU A 109 18.49 0.07 6.64
C LEU A 109 18.23 -1.30 7.27
N ILE A 110 19.26 -2.15 7.30
CA ILE A 110 19.15 -3.57 7.60
C ILE A 110 19.86 -3.88 8.92
N GLU A 111 19.12 -4.35 9.92
CA GLU A 111 19.71 -4.78 11.18
C GLU A 111 20.39 -6.14 11.04
N VAL A 112 21.63 -6.19 11.52
CA VAL A 112 22.47 -7.38 11.56
C VAL A 112 21.97 -8.29 12.67
N LYS A 113 21.59 -9.51 12.30
CA LYS A 113 21.12 -10.54 13.23
C LYS A 113 22.29 -11.45 13.62
N GLN A 114 21.97 -12.54 14.31
CA GLN A 114 22.95 -13.47 14.87
C GLN A 114 23.99 -13.95 13.83
N PRO A 115 25.20 -14.33 14.27
CA PRO A 115 26.21 -14.91 13.40
C PRO A 115 25.65 -16.05 12.54
N GLY A 116 26.04 -16.08 11.26
CA GLY A 116 25.54 -17.04 10.28
C GLY A 116 24.23 -16.64 9.59
N SER A 117 23.50 -15.64 10.09
CA SER A 117 22.32 -15.10 9.41
C SER A 117 22.68 -14.41 8.08
N TRP A 118 21.70 -14.27 7.19
CA TRP A 118 21.87 -13.56 5.92
C TRP A 118 22.34 -12.11 6.12
N THR A 119 21.79 -11.40 7.12
CA THR A 119 22.18 -10.01 7.40
C THR A 119 23.57 -9.89 8.02
N HIS A 120 24.04 -10.91 8.75
CA HIS A 120 25.44 -11.00 9.19
C HIS A 120 26.40 -11.18 7.99
N GLN A 121 26.06 -12.10 7.09
CA GLN A 121 26.83 -12.33 5.87
C GLN A 121 26.87 -11.11 4.94
N LEU A 122 25.79 -10.32 4.91
CA LEU A 122 25.74 -9.03 4.24
C LEU A 122 26.72 -8.03 4.87
N ALA A 123 26.73 -7.93 6.20
CA ALA A 123 27.62 -7.03 6.93
C ALA A 123 29.11 -7.37 6.70
N GLU A 124 29.47 -8.66 6.69
CA GLU A 124 30.84 -9.11 6.42
C GLU A 124 31.32 -8.74 5.01
N ARG A 125 30.43 -8.80 4.02
CA ARG A 125 30.72 -8.47 2.62
C ARG A 125 30.70 -6.97 2.32
N SER A 126 30.33 -6.11 3.28
CA SER A 126 30.31 -4.65 3.11
C SER A 126 31.60 -4.06 2.54
N ARG A 127 32.75 -4.62 2.91
CA ARG A 127 34.09 -4.19 2.46
C ARG A 127 34.33 -4.41 0.96
N PHE A 128 33.66 -5.37 0.36
CA PHE A 128 33.79 -5.75 -1.05
C PHE A 128 32.49 -5.49 -1.83
N ALA A 129 31.61 -4.64 -1.29
CA ALA A 129 30.26 -4.48 -1.82
C ALA A 129 30.20 -3.77 -3.17
N LEU A 130 31.22 -2.98 -3.53
CA LEU A 130 31.33 -2.30 -4.81
C LEU A 130 31.49 -3.33 -5.94
N GLY A 131 30.44 -3.50 -6.74
CA GLY A 131 30.40 -4.45 -7.86
C GLY A 131 29.50 -5.66 -7.63
N MET A 132 28.99 -5.87 -6.41
CA MET A 132 27.96 -6.89 -6.16
C MET A 132 26.68 -6.53 -6.90
N LYS A 133 25.96 -7.56 -7.33
CA LYS A 133 24.68 -7.43 -8.02
C LYS A 133 23.57 -7.97 -7.14
N ALA A 134 22.51 -7.18 -7.02
CA ALA A 134 21.28 -7.58 -6.38
C ALA A 134 20.19 -7.80 -7.42
N THR A 135 19.24 -8.67 -7.10
CA THR A 135 17.94 -8.73 -7.77
C THR A 135 16.92 -8.12 -6.82
N VAL A 136 16.10 -7.20 -7.33
CA VAL A 136 15.09 -6.47 -6.55
C VAL A 136 13.71 -6.77 -7.14
N MET A 137 12.78 -7.15 -6.29
CA MET A 137 11.37 -7.33 -6.64
C MET A 137 10.54 -6.59 -5.60
N GLY A 138 9.69 -5.64 -6.01
CA GLY A 138 9.10 -4.80 -4.97
C GLY A 138 8.18 -3.69 -5.43
N GLY A 139 7.92 -2.82 -4.45
CA GLY A 139 6.73 -1.99 -4.41
C GLY A 139 5.56 -2.70 -3.69
N PHE A 140 5.88 -3.55 -2.71
CA PHE A 140 4.89 -4.35 -1.98
C PHE A 140 4.58 -3.75 -0.60
N GLY A 141 3.44 -4.12 -0.04
CA GLY A 141 2.91 -3.47 1.16
C GLY A 141 2.34 -2.08 0.85
N SER A 142 1.62 -1.48 1.80
CA SER A 142 1.18 -0.07 1.79
C SER A 142 0.18 0.21 2.94
N GLY A 143 0.12 -0.65 3.96
CA GLY A 143 -0.75 -0.47 5.12
C GLY A 143 -0.53 0.89 5.77
N VAL A 144 0.71 1.39 5.75
CA VAL A 144 1.09 2.71 6.29
C VAL A 144 0.99 3.86 5.27
N SER A 145 0.77 3.55 3.98
CA SER A 145 0.93 4.52 2.88
C SER A 145 -0.26 4.67 1.92
N ASP A 146 -1.41 4.04 2.20
CA ASP A 146 -2.67 4.45 1.57
C ASP A 146 -3.19 5.75 2.20
N LEU A 147 -2.50 6.86 1.90
CA LEU A 147 -2.82 8.16 2.47
C LEU A 147 -3.89 8.81 1.60
N ARG A 148 -5.15 8.52 1.93
CA ARG A 148 -6.31 9.33 1.49
C ARG A 148 -6.27 10.70 2.17
N ALA A 149 -5.25 11.49 1.85
CA ALA A 149 -4.98 12.85 2.30
C ALA A 149 -5.31 13.11 3.78
N PRO A 150 -4.64 12.42 4.73
CA PRO A 150 -4.75 12.80 6.13
C PRO A 150 -4.15 14.21 6.32
N THR A 151 -4.84 15.04 7.11
CA THR A 151 -4.39 16.41 7.41
C THR A 151 -3.19 16.41 8.36
N GLU A 152 -3.19 15.47 9.31
CA GLU A 152 -2.15 15.26 10.31
C GLU A 152 -1.68 13.81 10.23
N VAL A 153 -0.38 13.59 10.39
CA VAL A 153 0.21 12.24 10.45
C VAL A 153 1.09 12.12 11.68
N LEU A 154 0.86 11.09 12.50
CA LEU A 154 1.77 10.63 13.55
C LEU A 154 2.36 9.29 13.11
N ALA A 155 3.64 9.29 12.75
CA ALA A 155 4.40 8.13 12.29
C ALA A 155 5.29 7.60 13.42
N ILE A 156 4.97 6.40 13.93
CA ILE A 156 5.65 5.78 15.07
C ILE A 156 6.40 4.54 14.59
N GLY A 157 7.71 4.47 14.85
CA GLY A 157 8.52 3.29 14.57
C GLY A 157 9.27 2.82 15.81
N THR A 158 9.34 1.50 16.02
CA THR A 158 10.16 0.91 17.09
C THR A 158 11.30 0.08 16.50
N GLY A 159 12.54 0.28 16.97
CA GLY A 159 13.72 -0.40 16.41
C GLY A 159 13.85 -0.17 14.90
N THR A 160 13.95 -1.24 14.11
CA THR A 160 13.95 -1.22 12.64
C THR A 160 12.58 -1.01 12.01
N GLY A 161 11.49 -1.08 12.77
CA GLY A 161 10.16 -0.65 12.29
C GLY A 161 10.11 0.84 11.91
N ILE A 162 11.17 1.60 12.19
CA ILE A 162 11.28 2.99 11.75
C ILE A 162 11.49 3.15 10.23
N VAL A 163 12.06 2.16 9.54
CA VAL A 163 12.44 2.28 8.13
C VAL A 163 11.29 2.73 7.22
N PRO A 164 10.08 2.14 7.27
CA PRO A 164 8.96 2.64 6.48
C PRO A 164 8.55 4.07 6.86
N MET A 165 8.72 4.46 8.14
CA MET A 165 8.45 5.82 8.61
C MET A 165 9.46 6.83 8.07
N ILE A 166 10.72 6.43 7.89
CA ILE A 166 11.76 7.29 7.28
C ILE A 166 11.38 7.60 5.83
N SER A 167 10.91 6.61 5.08
CA SER A 167 10.44 6.81 3.72
C SER A 167 9.26 7.80 3.65
N LEU A 168 8.29 7.69 4.57
CA LEU A 168 7.19 8.66 4.70
C LEU A 168 7.70 10.08 5.02
N MET A 169 8.67 10.18 5.94
CA MET A 169 9.29 11.43 6.34
C MET A 169 10.05 12.09 5.18
N LEU A 170 10.83 11.33 4.42
CA LEU A 170 11.59 11.82 3.27
C LEU A 170 10.67 12.28 2.13
N GLU A 171 9.57 11.56 1.89
CA GLU A 171 8.55 12.02 0.93
C GLU A 171 7.86 13.31 1.41
N ARG A 172 7.60 13.45 2.73
CA ARG A 172 7.09 14.71 3.31
C ARG A 172 8.10 15.84 3.12
N LYS A 173 9.37 15.63 3.44
CA LYS A 173 10.48 16.57 3.21
C LYS A 173 10.46 17.07 1.77
N ARG A 174 10.51 16.14 0.80
CA ARG A 174 10.54 16.45 -0.63
C ARG A 174 9.37 17.33 -1.05
N ARG A 175 8.18 17.07 -0.53
CA ARG A 175 6.99 17.87 -0.83
C ARG A 175 7.04 19.27 -0.24
N LEU A 176 7.51 19.41 0.99
CA LEU A 176 7.76 20.72 1.59
C LEU A 176 8.76 21.53 0.76
N LEU A 177 9.80 20.89 0.20
CA LEU A 177 10.77 21.52 -0.69
C LEU A 177 10.17 21.95 -2.04
N MET A 178 9.10 21.29 -2.52
CA MET A 178 8.43 21.62 -3.78
C MET A 178 7.33 22.69 -3.63
N LEU A 179 6.93 23.08 -2.41
CA LEU A 179 5.92 24.11 -2.21
C LEU A 179 6.45 25.48 -2.66
N ASN A 180 5.60 26.25 -3.36
CA ASN A 180 5.92 27.64 -3.70
C ASN A 180 5.96 28.47 -2.41
N LYS A 181 7.18 28.84 -2.04
CA LYS A 181 7.56 29.48 -0.78
C LYS A 181 6.71 30.71 -0.43
N ASP A 182 6.43 31.58 -1.40
CA ASP A 182 5.76 32.86 -1.15
C ASP A 182 4.24 32.69 -0.99
N VAL A 183 3.65 31.78 -1.77
CA VAL A 183 2.21 31.48 -1.73
C VAL A 183 1.85 30.74 -0.44
N TRP A 184 2.75 29.87 0.05
CA TRP A 184 2.48 29.07 1.22
C TRP A 184 2.75 29.83 2.53
N MET A 185 3.84 30.62 2.61
CA MET A 185 4.10 31.49 3.76
C MET A 185 2.99 32.53 3.95
N SER A 186 2.53 33.17 2.86
CA SER A 186 1.40 34.11 2.92
C SER A 186 0.08 33.44 3.31
N ALA A 187 -0.16 32.19 2.91
CA ALA A 187 -1.34 31.42 3.33
C ALA A 187 -1.30 31.06 4.83
N ASN A 188 -0.13 30.69 5.35
CA ASN A 188 0.01 30.31 6.75
C ASN A 188 0.00 31.53 7.69
N GLU A 189 0.56 32.66 7.24
CA GLU A 189 0.49 33.96 7.90
C GLU A 189 -0.96 34.49 7.95
N THR A 190 -1.82 34.14 6.98
CA THR A 190 -3.26 34.42 7.10
C THR A 190 -4.01 33.55 8.10
N SER A 191 -3.46 32.40 8.52
CA SER A 191 -3.98 31.60 9.64
C SER A 191 -3.63 32.22 11.00
N PHE A 192 -2.70 33.18 11.02
CA PHE A 192 -2.34 34.05 12.15
C PHE A 192 -3.41 35.09 12.51
N ARG A 193 -4.55 35.11 11.77
CA ARG A 193 -5.61 36.11 11.91
C ARG A 193 -6.35 36.12 13.26
N HIS A 194 -6.18 35.14 14.12
CA HIS A 194 -6.76 35.19 15.47
C HIS A 194 -5.96 36.05 16.47
N SER A 195 -4.78 36.57 16.11
CA SER A 195 -4.06 37.59 16.89
C SER A 195 -4.22 39.01 16.31
N LEU A 196 -5.17 39.21 15.40
CA LEU A 196 -5.38 40.44 14.64
C LEU A 196 -6.54 41.31 15.17
N GLU A 197 -7.02 41.06 16.39
CA GLU A 197 -7.94 41.97 17.12
C GLU A 197 -7.30 43.36 17.35
N GLY A 198 -5.97 43.47 17.30
CA GLY A 198 -5.25 44.74 17.44
C GLY A 198 -5.21 45.62 16.19
N LEU A 199 -5.67 45.15 15.02
CA LEU A 199 -5.51 45.84 13.74
C LEU A 199 -6.83 46.27 13.07
N GLU A 200 -7.98 45.83 13.60
CA GLU A 200 -9.31 46.29 13.18
C GLU A 200 -9.56 47.77 13.48
N MET A 201 -8.83 48.35 14.44
CA MET A 201 -8.94 49.77 14.79
C MET A 201 -8.34 50.73 13.75
N LYS A 202 -7.63 50.24 12.72
CA LYS A 202 -6.74 51.08 11.89
C LYS A 202 -7.18 51.33 10.44
N TYR A 203 -8.12 50.59 9.85
CA TYR A 203 -8.49 50.77 8.42
C TYR A 203 -9.99 50.49 8.10
N PRO A 204 -10.83 51.53 7.88
CA PRO A 204 -12.27 51.39 7.64
C PRO A 204 -12.69 50.96 6.21
N GLU A 205 -11.73 50.77 5.29
CA GLU A 205 -11.95 50.39 3.87
C GLU A 205 -12.38 48.90 3.68
N LEU A 206 -12.46 48.11 4.76
CA LEU A 206 -12.76 46.67 4.75
C LEU A 206 -14.20 46.31 4.33
N ARG A 207 -15.06 47.29 4.04
CA ARG A 207 -16.45 47.10 3.60
C ARG A 207 -16.57 46.35 2.26
N TYR A 208 -15.56 46.41 1.40
CA TYR A 208 -15.51 45.67 0.13
C TYR A 208 -15.37 44.15 0.32
N LEU A 209 -14.76 43.69 1.42
CA LEU A 209 -14.51 42.27 1.70
C LEU A 209 -15.74 41.54 2.25
N GLN A 210 -16.65 42.23 2.95
CA GLN A 210 -17.91 41.66 3.43
C GLN A 210 -18.87 41.29 2.28
N MET A 211 -18.88 42.04 1.18
CA MET A 211 -19.74 41.76 0.03
C MET A 211 -19.27 40.53 -0.77
N LYS A 212 -17.94 40.36 -0.89
CA LYS A 212 -17.32 39.16 -1.48
C LYS A 212 -17.55 37.91 -0.63
N TRP A 213 -17.65 38.07 0.70
CA TRP A 213 -17.99 36.99 1.62
C TRP A 213 -19.48 36.58 1.52
N ARG A 214 -20.42 37.53 1.40
CA ARG A 214 -21.85 37.23 1.16
C ARG A 214 -22.10 36.57 -0.20
N LEU A 215 -21.43 36.99 -1.26
CA LEU A 215 -21.54 36.35 -2.58
C LEU A 215 -20.99 34.90 -2.56
N ARG A 216 -19.95 34.65 -1.73
CA ARG A 216 -19.39 33.31 -1.45
C ARG A 216 -20.32 32.45 -0.58
N GLN A 217 -21.09 33.04 0.32
CA GLN A 217 -22.10 32.34 1.13
C GLN A 217 -23.29 31.86 0.27
N VAL A 218 -23.79 32.71 -0.64
CA VAL A 218 -24.88 32.33 -1.58
C VAL A 218 -24.44 31.26 -2.58
N THR A 219 -23.18 31.30 -3.07
CA THR A 219 -22.61 30.21 -3.88
C THR A 219 -22.28 28.95 -3.07
N ARG A 220 -22.06 29.04 -1.75
CA ARG A 220 -21.83 27.89 -0.84
C ARG A 220 -23.11 27.10 -0.54
N MET A 221 -24.26 27.75 -0.40
CA MET A 221 -25.55 27.05 -0.27
C MET A 221 -25.95 26.32 -1.56
N GLY A 222 -25.66 26.90 -2.73
CA GLY A 222 -25.78 26.19 -4.01
C GLY A 222 -24.89 24.95 -4.12
N ARG A 223 -23.73 24.96 -3.44
CA ARG A 223 -22.78 23.84 -3.42
C ARG A 223 -23.17 22.70 -2.46
N HIS A 224 -23.97 22.93 -1.43
CA HIS A 224 -24.46 21.85 -0.55
C HIS A 224 -25.45 20.95 -1.30
N CYS A 225 -26.34 21.54 -2.11
CA CYS A 225 -27.15 20.79 -3.06
C CYS A 225 -26.31 20.14 -4.17
N ALA A 226 -25.27 20.83 -4.68
CA ALA A 226 -24.37 20.24 -5.66
C ALA A 226 -23.54 19.09 -5.09
N TYR A 227 -23.15 19.14 -3.81
CA TYR A 227 -22.37 18.14 -3.09
C TYR A 227 -23.21 16.89 -2.79
N LEU A 228 -24.45 17.05 -2.31
CA LEU A 228 -25.37 15.92 -2.16
C LEU A 228 -25.76 15.33 -3.52
N LYS A 229 -25.94 16.16 -4.55
CA LYS A 229 -26.14 15.69 -5.94
C LYS A 229 -24.88 15.01 -6.50
N HIS A 230 -23.69 15.44 -6.09
CA HIS A 230 -22.41 14.84 -6.46
C HIS A 230 -22.17 13.54 -5.72
N ILE A 231 -22.48 13.43 -4.42
CA ILE A 231 -22.43 12.19 -3.64
C ILE A 231 -23.48 11.22 -4.16
N ARG A 232 -24.71 11.65 -4.41
CA ARG A 232 -25.77 10.78 -4.96
C ARG A 232 -25.37 10.26 -6.35
N ARG A 233 -24.87 11.14 -7.23
CA ARG A 233 -24.33 10.73 -8.54
C ARG A 233 -23.11 9.81 -8.41
N LYS A 234 -22.21 10.08 -7.46
CA LYS A 234 -21.00 9.27 -7.22
C LYS A 234 -21.33 7.92 -6.61
N ALA A 235 -22.28 7.85 -5.69
CA ALA A 235 -22.80 6.62 -5.08
C ALA A 235 -23.60 5.80 -6.10
N GLN A 236 -24.45 6.42 -6.92
CA GLN A 236 -25.15 5.76 -8.02
C GLN A 236 -24.17 5.24 -9.08
N ASN A 237 -23.17 6.03 -9.45
CA ASN A 237 -22.11 5.59 -10.39
C ASN A 237 -21.28 4.45 -9.77
N GLN A 238 -20.91 4.53 -8.49
CA GLN A 238 -20.17 3.47 -7.80
C GLN A 238 -20.99 2.17 -7.72
N LEU A 239 -22.28 2.25 -7.40
CA LEU A 239 -23.18 1.10 -7.38
C LEU A 239 -23.29 0.46 -8.77
N PHE A 240 -23.50 1.27 -9.81
CA PHE A 240 -23.55 0.80 -11.19
C PHE A 240 -22.26 0.08 -11.58
N HIS A 241 -21.10 0.67 -11.26
CA HIS A 241 -19.83 0.05 -11.57
C HIS A 241 -19.54 -1.22 -10.77
N MET A 242 -19.98 -1.29 -9.51
CA MET A 242 -19.88 -2.50 -8.69
C MET A 242 -20.71 -3.63 -9.31
N ILE A 243 -21.93 -3.34 -9.76
CA ILE A 243 -22.78 -4.30 -10.48
C ILE A 243 -22.06 -4.80 -11.73
N VAL A 244 -21.50 -3.90 -12.55
CA VAL A 244 -20.73 -4.30 -13.74
C VAL A 244 -19.51 -5.15 -13.38
N ASP A 245 -18.79 -4.83 -12.31
CA ASP A 245 -17.63 -5.62 -11.86
C ASP A 245 -18.06 -7.04 -11.40
N VAL A 246 -19.23 -7.20 -10.79
CA VAL A 246 -19.82 -8.53 -10.48
C VAL A 246 -20.14 -9.30 -11.76
N PHE A 247 -20.75 -8.65 -12.77
CA PHE A 247 -21.01 -9.28 -14.07
C PHE A 247 -19.72 -9.68 -14.80
N VAL A 248 -18.66 -8.86 -14.73
CA VAL A 248 -17.34 -9.19 -15.27
C VAL A 248 -16.76 -10.43 -14.60
N ALA A 249 -16.91 -10.57 -13.27
CA ALA A 249 -16.45 -11.75 -12.55
C ALA A 249 -17.23 -13.02 -12.94
N LEU A 250 -18.55 -12.91 -13.10
CA LEU A 250 -19.39 -14.02 -13.58
C LEU A 250 -19.02 -14.44 -15.01
N LEU A 251 -18.80 -13.46 -15.90
CA LEU A 251 -18.36 -13.75 -17.27
C LEU A 251 -16.98 -14.39 -17.30
N LEU A 252 -16.05 -13.92 -16.47
CA LEU A 252 -14.73 -14.52 -16.33
C LEU A 252 -14.82 -15.99 -15.91
N LEU A 253 -15.70 -16.33 -14.96
CA LEU A 253 -15.95 -17.72 -14.57
C LEU A 253 -16.55 -18.54 -15.73
N ALA A 254 -17.48 -17.96 -16.50
CA ALA A 254 -18.06 -18.61 -17.67
C ALA A 254 -17.03 -18.82 -18.79
N GLU A 255 -16.09 -17.90 -18.98
CA GLU A 255 -14.99 -18.03 -19.95
C GLU A 255 -13.93 -19.03 -19.50
N LEU A 256 -13.61 -19.08 -18.20
CA LEU A 256 -12.74 -20.11 -17.64
C LEU A 256 -13.35 -21.51 -17.82
N TRP A 257 -14.66 -21.63 -17.66
CA TRP A 257 -15.40 -22.86 -17.94
C TRP A 257 -15.34 -23.21 -19.43
N LEU A 258 -15.53 -22.25 -20.32
CA LEU A 258 -15.46 -22.45 -21.76
C LEU A 258 -14.05 -22.81 -22.24
N CYS A 259 -13.01 -22.14 -21.75
CA CYS A 259 -11.61 -22.51 -21.98
C CYS A 259 -11.34 -23.94 -21.54
N ALA A 260 -11.85 -24.33 -20.36
CA ALA A 260 -11.68 -25.66 -19.83
C ALA A 260 -12.36 -26.74 -20.68
N THR A 261 -13.57 -26.48 -21.20
CA THR A 261 -14.25 -27.44 -22.08
C THR A 261 -13.61 -27.53 -23.46
N LEU A 262 -13.17 -26.40 -24.02
CA LEU A 262 -12.41 -26.36 -25.28
C LEU A 262 -11.07 -27.09 -25.19
N MET A 263 -10.46 -27.17 -24.02
CA MET A 263 -9.19 -27.88 -23.77
C MET A 263 -9.39 -29.36 -23.40
N SER A 264 -10.63 -29.88 -23.42
CA SER A 264 -10.91 -31.28 -23.08
C SER A 264 -10.46 -32.25 -24.18
N TRP A 265 -9.90 -33.39 -23.76
CA TRP A 265 -9.28 -34.38 -24.65
C TRP A 265 -10.27 -34.97 -25.68
N SER A 266 -11.53 -35.16 -25.27
CA SER A 266 -12.63 -35.59 -26.15
C SER A 266 -12.96 -34.56 -27.24
N SER A 267 -12.80 -33.27 -26.96
CA SER A 267 -13.03 -32.22 -27.95
C SER A 267 -11.90 -32.12 -28.98
N TRP A 268 -10.69 -32.55 -28.62
CA TRP A 268 -9.50 -32.48 -29.48
C TRP A 268 -9.28 -33.73 -30.34
N LEU A 269 -9.62 -34.92 -29.84
CA LEU A 269 -9.41 -36.18 -30.56
C LEU A 269 -10.59 -36.56 -31.46
N ASP A 270 -11.81 -36.51 -30.92
CA ASP A 270 -12.98 -37.08 -31.60
C ASP A 270 -13.82 -36.01 -32.31
N GLY A 271 -13.60 -34.73 -31.97
CA GLY A 271 -14.54 -33.66 -32.27
C GLY A 271 -15.82 -33.81 -31.43
N THR A 272 -16.57 -32.73 -31.24
CA THR A 272 -17.86 -32.83 -30.53
C THR A 272 -18.99 -32.82 -31.56
N PRO A 273 -19.83 -33.88 -31.62
CA PRO A 273 -20.87 -33.91 -32.62
C PRO A 273 -21.81 -32.72 -32.50
N ALA A 274 -22.14 -32.07 -33.62
CA ALA A 274 -23.01 -30.90 -33.67
C ALA A 274 -24.38 -31.18 -33.07
N ASP A 275 -24.86 -32.40 -33.25
CA ASP A 275 -26.16 -32.87 -32.78
C ASP A 275 -26.15 -33.29 -31.30
N SER A 276 -24.97 -33.30 -30.66
CA SER A 276 -24.87 -33.60 -29.24
C SER A 276 -25.33 -32.42 -28.39
N VAL A 277 -25.95 -32.72 -27.23
CA VAL A 277 -26.31 -31.72 -26.23
C VAL A 277 -25.09 -30.87 -25.83
N HIS A 278 -23.90 -31.48 -25.79
CA HIS A 278 -22.66 -30.81 -25.44
C HIS A 278 -22.19 -29.81 -26.50
N GLY A 279 -22.21 -30.17 -27.78
CA GLY A 279 -21.85 -29.29 -28.89
C GLY A 279 -22.77 -28.06 -28.98
N ASN A 280 -24.08 -28.27 -28.75
CA ASN A 280 -25.05 -27.18 -28.68
C ASN A 280 -24.77 -26.23 -27.51
N ILE A 281 -24.48 -26.74 -26.31
CA ILE A 281 -24.12 -25.90 -25.16
C ILE A 281 -22.88 -25.06 -25.43
N LEU A 282 -21.82 -25.65 -26.02
CA LEU A 282 -20.58 -24.93 -26.36
C LEU A 282 -20.83 -23.84 -27.40
N ARG A 283 -21.66 -24.11 -28.41
CA ARG A 283 -22.05 -23.16 -29.44
C ARG A 283 -22.72 -21.93 -28.83
N TYR A 284 -23.75 -22.14 -28.01
CA TYR A 284 -24.47 -21.04 -27.38
C TYR A 284 -23.59 -20.28 -26.39
N MET A 285 -22.79 -20.98 -25.58
CA MET A 285 -21.90 -20.31 -24.61
C MET A 285 -20.79 -19.50 -25.28
N MET A 286 -20.20 -19.99 -26.37
CA MET A 286 -19.21 -19.20 -27.13
C MET A 286 -19.85 -17.94 -27.72
N ALA A 287 -21.04 -18.04 -28.31
CA ALA A 287 -21.74 -16.88 -28.87
C ALA A 287 -22.14 -15.87 -27.79
N VAL A 288 -22.72 -16.34 -26.67
CA VAL A 288 -23.15 -15.50 -25.55
C VAL A 288 -21.96 -14.81 -24.90
N ASN A 289 -20.90 -15.55 -24.55
CA ASN A 289 -19.75 -14.97 -23.88
C ASN A 289 -19.00 -13.98 -24.78
N SER A 290 -18.90 -14.27 -26.09
CA SER A 290 -18.31 -13.37 -27.08
C SER A 290 -19.08 -12.04 -27.19
N SER A 291 -20.41 -12.13 -27.16
CA SER A 291 -21.29 -10.96 -27.21
C SER A 291 -21.19 -10.12 -25.94
N LEU A 292 -21.22 -10.78 -24.77
CA LEU A 292 -21.06 -10.12 -23.46
C LEU A 292 -19.67 -9.48 -23.31
N TYR A 293 -18.62 -10.14 -23.79
CA TYR A 293 -17.27 -9.58 -23.80
C TYR A 293 -17.20 -8.32 -24.67
N THR A 294 -17.84 -8.32 -25.84
CA THR A 294 -17.92 -7.14 -26.72
C THR A 294 -18.63 -5.97 -26.03
N LEU A 295 -19.72 -6.23 -25.30
CA LEU A 295 -20.41 -5.21 -24.51
C LEU A 295 -19.53 -4.63 -23.39
N ILE A 296 -18.78 -5.49 -22.68
CA ILE A 296 -17.84 -5.06 -21.63
C ILE A 296 -16.69 -4.26 -22.24
N PHE A 297 -16.18 -4.67 -23.40
CA PHE A 297 -15.16 -3.91 -24.13
C PHE A 297 -15.67 -2.52 -24.51
N LEU A 298 -16.86 -2.41 -25.09
CA LEU A 298 -17.49 -1.12 -25.41
C LEU A 298 -17.65 -0.25 -24.16
N TYR A 299 -18.13 -0.83 -23.06
CA TYR A 299 -18.22 -0.15 -21.77
C TYR A 299 -16.85 0.36 -21.28
N ARG A 300 -15.79 -0.46 -21.37
CA ARG A 300 -14.42 -0.06 -21.00
C ARG A 300 -13.89 1.05 -21.93
N PHE A 301 -14.15 0.92 -23.23
CA PHE A 301 -13.69 1.86 -24.26
C PHE A 301 -14.34 3.25 -24.12
N CYS A 302 -15.63 3.29 -23.76
CA CYS A 302 -16.39 4.51 -23.51
C CYS A 302 -16.02 5.22 -22.19
N LEU A 303 -15.26 4.57 -21.30
CA LEU A 303 -14.86 5.11 -20.00
C LEU A 303 -13.32 5.22 -19.85
N PRO A 304 -12.66 6.05 -20.66
CA PRO A 304 -11.20 6.18 -20.68
C PRO A 304 -10.62 6.67 -19.34
N HIS A 305 -11.40 7.38 -18.53
CA HIS A 305 -10.98 7.82 -17.19
C HIS A 305 -10.83 6.69 -16.17
N ARG A 306 -11.48 5.54 -16.38
CA ARG A 306 -11.41 4.36 -15.49
C ARG A 306 -10.57 3.24 -16.10
N PHE A 307 -10.58 3.13 -17.43
CA PHE A 307 -9.85 2.12 -18.18
C PHE A 307 -8.92 2.85 -19.17
N PRO A 308 -7.68 3.16 -18.77
CA PRO A 308 -6.74 3.82 -19.65
C PRO A 308 -6.50 2.96 -20.90
N ARG A 309 -6.57 3.60 -22.07
CA ARG A 309 -6.35 2.93 -23.35
C ARG A 309 -4.87 2.64 -23.51
N GLY A 310 -4.53 1.41 -23.84
CA GLY A 310 -3.15 0.93 -23.98
C GLY A 310 -3.06 -0.18 -25.02
N ILE A 311 -1.92 -0.87 -25.06
CA ILE A 311 -1.70 -1.93 -26.05
C ILE A 311 -2.74 -3.05 -25.98
N THR A 312 -3.25 -3.35 -24.78
CA THR A 312 -4.33 -4.33 -24.55
C THR A 312 -5.63 -3.95 -25.27
N THR A 313 -5.98 -2.66 -25.31
CA THR A 313 -7.19 -2.21 -26.04
C THR A 313 -7.08 -2.38 -27.55
N VAL A 314 -5.87 -2.27 -28.10
CA VAL A 314 -5.60 -2.53 -29.52
C VAL A 314 -5.76 -4.03 -29.81
N ILE A 315 -5.20 -4.89 -28.94
CA ILE A 315 -5.34 -6.34 -29.08
C ILE A 315 -6.80 -6.77 -28.92
N ASP A 316 -7.55 -6.16 -28.00
CA ASP A 316 -8.99 -6.42 -27.83
C ASP A 316 -9.79 -6.07 -29.10
N PHE A 317 -9.46 -4.98 -29.81
CA PHE A 317 -10.08 -4.66 -31.11
C PHE A 317 -9.82 -5.74 -32.16
N PHE A 318 -8.57 -6.21 -32.28
CA PHE A 318 -8.23 -7.29 -33.19
C PHE A 318 -8.89 -8.61 -32.79
N ALA A 319 -8.97 -8.92 -31.50
CA ALA A 319 -9.62 -10.12 -30.98
C ALA A 319 -11.13 -10.09 -31.28
N ILE A 320 -11.81 -8.96 -31.07
CA ILE A 320 -13.23 -8.80 -31.40
C ILE A 320 -13.45 -8.88 -32.92
N GLY A 321 -12.56 -8.28 -33.72
CA GLY A 321 -12.61 -8.40 -35.18
C GLY A 321 -12.44 -9.84 -35.66
N ALA A 322 -11.45 -10.55 -35.10
CA ALA A 322 -11.24 -11.97 -35.38
C ALA A 322 -12.45 -12.81 -34.96
N MET A 323 -13.07 -12.52 -33.81
CA MET A 323 -14.28 -13.19 -33.35
C MET A 323 -15.49 -12.89 -34.24
N ALA A 324 -15.65 -11.65 -34.72
CA ALA A 324 -16.72 -11.28 -35.63
C ALA A 324 -16.56 -11.97 -37.00
N LEU A 325 -15.34 -12.08 -37.52
CA LEU A 325 -15.04 -12.82 -38.74
C LEU A 325 -15.30 -14.33 -38.57
N VAL A 326 -14.90 -14.87 -37.42
CA VAL A 326 -15.18 -16.26 -36.99
C VAL A 326 -16.68 -16.51 -36.92
N ILE A 327 -17.45 -15.62 -36.29
CA ILE A 327 -18.91 -15.76 -36.18
C ILE A 327 -19.57 -15.59 -37.56
N ALA A 328 -19.22 -14.55 -38.32
CA ALA A 328 -19.85 -14.24 -39.61
C ALA A 328 -19.51 -15.26 -40.71
N GLY A 329 -18.27 -15.76 -40.75
CA GLY A 329 -17.85 -16.78 -41.71
C GLY A 329 -18.42 -18.16 -41.41
N TRP A 330 -18.72 -18.47 -40.14
CA TRP A 330 -19.11 -19.82 -39.71
C TRP A 330 -20.59 -19.96 -39.33
N TRP A 331 -21.32 -18.85 -39.14
CA TRP A 331 -22.77 -18.87 -38.91
C TRP A 331 -23.57 -19.56 -40.04
N PRO A 332 -23.24 -19.36 -41.33
CA PRO A 332 -24.01 -19.96 -42.43
C PRO A 332 -23.80 -21.48 -42.60
N GLN A 333 -22.67 -22.03 -42.15
CA GLN A 333 -22.33 -23.45 -42.34
C GLN A 333 -22.80 -24.37 -41.20
N GLY A 334 -23.45 -23.80 -40.18
CA GLY A 334 -23.73 -24.49 -38.93
C GLY A 334 -22.43 -24.65 -38.13
N PHE A 335 -22.38 -24.16 -36.89
CA PHE A 335 -21.28 -24.50 -35.98
C PHE A 335 -21.36 -25.98 -35.65
N THR A 336 -20.83 -26.81 -36.53
CA THR A 336 -20.63 -28.22 -36.24
C THR A 336 -19.24 -28.30 -35.62
N PHE A 337 -19.16 -28.70 -34.35
CA PHE A 337 -17.87 -29.07 -33.76
C PHE A 337 -17.41 -30.47 -34.27
N ASP A 338 -18.09 -30.99 -35.29
CA ASP A 338 -17.77 -32.21 -36.01
C ASP A 338 -16.53 -32.01 -36.89
N ARG A 339 -15.46 -32.73 -36.55
CA ARG A 339 -14.19 -32.82 -37.31
C ARG A 339 -13.71 -31.48 -37.90
N GLU A 340 -13.54 -30.47 -37.04
CA GLU A 340 -12.82 -29.27 -37.46
C GLU A 340 -11.32 -29.52 -37.61
N LEU A 341 -10.69 -28.79 -38.53
CA LEU A 341 -9.23 -28.71 -38.66
C LEU A 341 -8.65 -28.26 -37.30
N LEU A 342 -7.68 -29.00 -36.75
CA LEU A 342 -7.05 -28.75 -35.43
C LEU A 342 -6.73 -27.26 -35.18
N GLY A 343 -6.28 -26.54 -36.21
CA GLY A 343 -5.98 -25.11 -36.14
C GLY A 343 -7.15 -24.21 -35.72
N VAL A 344 -8.39 -24.59 -36.03
CA VAL A 344 -9.59 -23.82 -35.67
C VAL A 344 -9.90 -23.94 -34.18
N GLN A 345 -9.79 -25.16 -33.62
CA GLN A 345 -9.97 -25.37 -32.18
C GLN A 345 -8.87 -24.68 -31.37
N VAL A 346 -7.64 -24.72 -31.87
CA VAL A 346 -6.50 -23.97 -31.29
C VAL A 346 -6.77 -22.47 -31.31
N ALA A 347 -7.26 -21.92 -32.43
CA ALA A 347 -7.62 -20.50 -32.52
C ALA A 347 -8.74 -20.11 -31.55
N ARG A 348 -9.79 -20.96 -31.40
CA ARG A 348 -10.89 -20.74 -30.44
C ARG A 348 -10.40 -20.72 -29.00
N PHE A 349 -9.51 -21.65 -28.66
CA PHE A 349 -8.89 -21.71 -27.34
C PHE A 349 -8.09 -20.43 -27.07
N PHE A 350 -7.21 -20.01 -27.98
CA PHE A 350 -6.41 -18.79 -27.78
C PHE A 350 -7.25 -17.52 -27.73
N LEU A 351 -8.34 -17.42 -28.51
CA LEU A 351 -9.29 -16.31 -28.41
C LEU A 351 -10.02 -16.29 -27.07
N SER A 352 -10.48 -17.45 -26.57
CA SER A 352 -11.10 -17.54 -25.24
C SER A 352 -10.10 -17.26 -24.12
N LEU A 353 -8.86 -17.74 -24.25
CA LEU A 353 -7.77 -17.46 -23.31
C LEU A 353 -7.43 -15.97 -23.28
N TRP A 354 -7.37 -15.30 -24.43
CA TRP A 354 -7.19 -13.85 -24.49
C TRP A 354 -8.33 -13.12 -23.76
N ARG A 355 -9.58 -13.53 -23.94
CA ARG A 355 -10.71 -12.93 -23.21
C ARG A 355 -10.60 -13.14 -21.71
N VAL A 356 -10.14 -14.30 -21.25
CA VAL A 356 -9.84 -14.53 -19.82
C VAL A 356 -8.79 -13.53 -19.32
N VAL A 357 -7.67 -13.38 -20.03
CA VAL A 357 -6.59 -12.45 -19.66
C VAL A 357 -7.07 -10.99 -19.68
N SER A 358 -7.80 -10.59 -20.71
CA SER A 358 -8.35 -9.24 -20.86
C SER A 358 -9.41 -8.94 -19.79
N LEU A 359 -10.30 -9.88 -19.48
CA LEU A 359 -11.27 -9.73 -18.38
C LEU A 359 -10.57 -9.63 -17.03
N TRP A 360 -9.58 -10.50 -16.77
CA TRP A 360 -8.78 -10.56 -15.55
C TRP A 360 -8.01 -9.26 -15.28
N SER A 361 -7.33 -8.71 -16.29
CA SER A 361 -6.58 -7.45 -16.16
C SER A 361 -7.46 -6.25 -15.80
N GLY A 362 -8.74 -6.28 -16.17
CA GLY A 362 -9.72 -5.25 -15.84
C GLY A 362 -10.46 -5.44 -14.51
N THR A 363 -10.15 -6.48 -13.73
CA THR A 363 -10.78 -6.73 -12.42
C THR A 363 -10.36 -5.69 -11.38
N PRO A 364 -11.21 -5.38 -10.37
CA PRO A 364 -10.85 -4.45 -9.29
C PRO A 364 -9.46 -4.67 -8.68
N PRO A 365 -9.07 -5.87 -8.19
CA PRO A 365 -7.75 -6.05 -7.56
C PRO A 365 -6.58 -5.71 -8.48
N MET A 366 -6.63 -6.14 -9.76
CA MET A 366 -5.59 -5.84 -10.76
C MET A 366 -5.58 -4.36 -11.16
N ARG A 367 -6.75 -3.73 -11.27
CA ARG A 367 -6.87 -2.29 -11.51
C ARG A 367 -6.31 -1.50 -10.34
N HIS A 368 -6.55 -1.88 -9.08
CA HIS A 368 -6.00 -1.19 -7.93
C HIS A 368 -4.48 -1.33 -7.91
N ALA A 369 -3.93 -2.49 -8.27
CA ALA A 369 -2.48 -2.65 -8.46
C ALA A 369 -1.94 -1.70 -9.54
N ALA A 370 -2.59 -1.57 -10.71
CA ALA A 370 -2.15 -0.72 -11.82
C ALA A 370 -2.38 0.79 -11.59
N THR A 371 -3.53 1.19 -11.05
CA THR A 371 -3.84 2.60 -10.69
C THR A 371 -3.10 3.06 -9.45
N SER A 372 -2.60 2.14 -8.61
CA SER A 372 -1.75 2.53 -7.48
C SER A 372 -0.44 3.17 -7.95
N GLN A 373 0.06 2.79 -9.13
CA GLN A 373 1.21 3.43 -9.79
C GLN A 373 0.89 4.84 -10.31
N GLY A 374 -0.33 5.08 -10.83
CA GLY A 374 -0.74 6.37 -11.41
C GLY A 374 -1.13 7.46 -10.40
N SER A 375 -1.37 7.12 -9.12
CA SER A 375 -1.77 8.09 -8.09
C SER A 375 -0.62 8.70 -7.31
N LEU A 376 0.64 8.48 -7.73
CA LEU A 376 1.83 9.04 -7.07
C LEU A 376 1.75 10.58 -6.89
N GLY A 377 0.96 11.27 -7.71
CA GLY A 377 0.81 12.73 -7.66
C GLY A 377 -0.28 13.30 -6.73
N ARG A 378 -1.13 12.50 -6.05
CA ARG A 378 -2.31 13.06 -5.32
C ARG A 378 -2.41 12.76 -3.83
N SER A 379 -1.53 11.94 -3.27
CA SER A 379 -1.66 11.48 -1.88
C SER A 379 -0.93 12.44 -0.94
N LEU A 380 -1.55 13.54 -0.48
CA LEU A 380 -0.95 14.51 0.44
C LEU A 380 -0.65 13.85 1.80
N LEU A 381 0.64 13.65 2.10
CA LEU A 381 1.14 13.19 3.41
C LEU A 381 1.08 14.35 4.40
N GLY A 382 0.08 14.36 5.28
CA GLY A 382 -0.05 15.31 6.39
C GLY A 382 -0.07 16.76 5.92
N GLU A 383 -1.14 17.21 5.26
CA GLU A 383 -1.24 18.57 4.69
C GLU A 383 -0.71 19.65 5.64
N ASN A 384 -1.10 19.59 6.91
CA ASN A 384 -0.73 20.56 7.93
C ASN A 384 0.53 20.16 8.70
N THR A 385 0.62 18.88 9.10
CA THR A 385 1.46 18.43 10.21
C THR A 385 1.90 16.99 10.01
N PHE A 386 3.20 16.74 10.25
CA PHE A 386 3.79 15.40 10.26
C PHE A 386 4.67 15.28 11.50
N ARG A 387 4.33 14.36 12.40
CA ARG A 387 5.13 14.02 13.58
C ARG A 387 5.75 12.64 13.39
N PHE A 388 7.06 12.58 13.52
CA PHE A 388 7.86 11.38 13.44
C PHE A 388 8.36 11.03 14.84
N MET A 389 8.04 9.83 15.29
CA MET A 389 8.44 9.31 16.58
C MET A 389 9.21 8.00 16.40
N TRP A 390 10.47 7.98 16.85
CA TRP A 390 11.29 6.78 16.80
C TRP A 390 11.62 6.29 18.21
N VAL A 391 11.25 5.07 18.55
CA VAL A 391 11.64 4.42 19.80
C VAL A 391 12.71 3.37 19.51
N CYS A 392 13.95 3.66 19.87
CA CYS A 392 15.09 2.80 19.59
C CYS A 392 15.66 2.18 20.87
N ARG A 393 16.00 0.89 20.82
CA ARG A 393 16.61 0.14 21.94
C ARG A 393 18.13 0.06 21.84
N SER A 394 18.73 0.60 20.79
CA SER A 394 20.16 0.56 20.52
C SER A 394 20.66 1.96 20.24
N ALA A 395 21.58 2.46 21.07
CA ALA A 395 22.22 3.75 20.86
C ALA A 395 23.11 3.73 19.60
N ASP A 396 23.73 2.59 19.29
CA ASP A 396 24.58 2.40 18.11
C ASP A 396 23.81 2.55 16.79
N LEU A 397 22.56 2.05 16.76
CA LEU A 397 21.66 2.24 15.62
C LEU A 397 21.32 3.73 15.42
N LEU A 398 21.11 4.48 16.51
CA LEU A 398 20.90 5.93 16.41
C LEU A 398 22.14 6.62 15.84
N LEU A 399 23.33 6.35 16.41
CA LEU A 399 24.60 6.92 15.94
C LEU A 399 24.84 6.71 14.43
N GLY A 400 24.43 5.56 13.90
CA GLY A 400 24.55 5.26 12.47
C GLY A 400 23.71 6.16 11.56
N VAL A 401 22.51 6.55 11.98
CA VAL A 401 21.53 7.24 11.13
C VAL A 401 21.42 8.74 11.46
N MET A 402 21.85 9.18 12.64
CA MET A 402 21.75 10.60 13.08
C MET A 402 22.29 11.61 12.06
N PRO A 403 23.46 11.41 11.41
CA PRO A 403 23.98 12.38 10.44
C PRO A 403 23.05 12.61 9.25
N GLU A 404 22.32 11.57 8.80
CA GLU A 404 21.37 11.69 7.68
C GLU A 404 20.12 12.50 8.09
N PHE A 405 19.62 12.30 9.30
CA PHE A 405 18.51 13.10 9.85
C PHE A 405 18.91 14.56 10.02
N GLU A 406 20.10 14.82 10.57
CA GLU A 406 20.59 16.18 10.77
C GLU A 406 20.74 16.91 9.43
N ALA A 407 21.33 16.27 8.42
CA ALA A 407 21.44 16.82 7.07
C ALA A 407 20.07 17.15 6.46
N ALA A 408 19.10 16.24 6.61
CA ALA A 408 17.74 16.43 6.12
C ALA A 408 17.01 17.61 6.79
N LEU A 409 17.17 17.77 8.11
CA LEU A 409 16.60 18.90 8.86
C LEU A 409 17.27 20.22 8.48
N GLN A 410 18.60 20.25 8.35
CA GLN A 410 19.35 21.45 7.98
C GLN A 410 18.95 21.94 6.58
N GLU A 411 18.78 21.03 5.62
CA GLU A 411 18.29 21.32 4.28
C GLU A 411 16.91 21.99 4.33
N LEU A 412 15.96 21.41 5.09
CA LEU A 412 14.62 21.96 5.25
C LEU A 412 14.62 23.35 5.90
N GLN A 413 15.39 23.54 6.98
CA GLN A 413 15.50 24.83 7.66
C GLN A 413 16.02 25.91 6.70
N LYS A 414 17.03 25.58 5.89
CA LYS A 414 17.61 26.49 4.90
C LYS A 414 16.62 26.88 3.82
N VAL A 415 15.86 25.93 3.29
CA VAL A 415 14.87 26.20 2.22
C VAL A 415 13.67 26.98 2.76
N LEU A 416 13.12 26.57 3.90
CA LEU A 416 11.95 27.19 4.52
C LEU A 416 12.27 28.51 5.24
N ARG A 417 13.55 28.83 5.50
CA ARG A 417 14.00 30.01 6.26
C ARG A 417 13.26 30.16 7.61
N THR A 418 13.14 29.05 8.32
CA THR A 418 12.38 28.98 9.58
C THR A 418 13.29 28.61 10.76
N SER A 419 12.90 29.01 11.96
CA SER A 419 13.54 28.58 13.20
C SER A 419 13.23 27.10 13.47
N ASP A 420 13.95 26.47 14.40
CA ASP A 420 13.67 25.09 14.81
C ASP A 420 12.23 24.91 15.31
N SER A 421 11.72 25.89 16.07
CA SER A 421 10.33 25.92 16.53
C SER A 421 9.31 25.99 15.39
N GLY A 422 9.60 26.76 14.34
CA GLY A 422 8.75 26.84 13.16
C GLY A 422 8.80 25.57 12.32
N LEU A 423 9.94 24.88 12.26
CA LEU A 423 10.06 23.59 11.56
C LEU A 423 9.27 22.49 12.26
N ARG A 424 9.32 22.42 13.60
CA ARG A 424 8.60 21.42 14.42
C ARG A 424 7.09 21.41 14.16
N ARG A 425 6.52 22.52 13.71
CA ARG A 425 5.11 22.61 13.31
C ARG A 425 4.80 21.79 12.05
N PHE A 426 5.75 21.62 11.13
CA PHE A 426 5.52 20.94 9.84
C PHE A 426 6.13 19.55 9.81
N LEU A 427 7.25 19.38 10.52
CA LEU A 427 7.97 18.15 10.68
C LEU A 427 8.48 18.07 12.13
N GLY A 428 7.67 17.49 13.01
CA GLY A 428 8.08 17.18 14.36
C GLY A 428 8.95 15.92 14.37
N LEU A 429 10.15 16.01 14.94
CA LEU A 429 11.06 14.87 15.09
C LEU A 429 11.29 14.60 16.58
N GLU A 430 10.92 13.40 17.02
CA GLU A 430 11.11 12.94 18.40
C GLU A 430 11.73 11.54 18.39
N ILE A 431 12.90 11.39 19.02
CA ILE A 431 13.65 10.14 19.06
C ILE A 431 13.83 9.76 20.52
N TYR A 432 13.50 8.52 20.87
CA TYR A 432 13.57 7.98 22.21
C TYR A 432 14.58 6.84 22.26
N CYS A 433 15.68 7.05 22.98
CA CYS A 433 16.70 6.04 23.22
C CYS A 433 16.40 5.31 24.53
N THR A 434 16.22 3.99 24.44
CA THR A 434 15.87 3.09 25.55
C THR A 434 16.91 1.98 25.76
N ASP A 435 18.14 2.20 25.28
CA ASP A 435 19.26 1.28 25.45
C ASP A 435 19.58 1.09 26.95
N LYS A 436 19.86 -0.17 27.33
CA LYS A 436 20.19 -0.55 28.72
C LYS A 436 21.65 -0.25 29.06
N SER A 437 22.53 -0.13 28.07
CA SER A 437 23.96 0.07 28.28
C SER A 437 24.27 1.54 28.59
N VAL A 438 24.70 1.81 29.82
CA VAL A 438 25.06 3.15 30.28
C VAL A 438 26.22 3.73 29.46
N THR A 439 27.21 2.91 29.09
CA THR A 439 28.38 3.35 28.32
C THR A 439 28.01 3.79 26.90
N ARG A 440 27.17 3.02 26.20
CA ARG A 440 26.69 3.39 24.85
C ARG A 440 25.80 4.62 24.87
N VAL A 441 24.92 4.74 25.86
CA VAL A 441 24.09 5.93 26.06
C VAL A 441 24.97 7.16 26.33
N ALA A 442 26.02 7.03 27.14
CA ALA A 442 26.97 8.12 27.40
C ALA A 442 27.72 8.54 26.13
N SER A 443 28.16 7.57 25.31
CA SER A 443 28.81 7.83 24.02
C SER A 443 27.87 8.57 23.05
N LEU A 444 26.62 8.10 22.92
CA LEU A 444 25.59 8.77 22.12
C LEU A 444 25.33 10.19 22.63
N ARG A 445 25.18 10.37 23.94
CA ARG A 445 24.98 11.70 24.53
C ARG A 445 26.15 12.63 24.23
N HIS A 446 27.39 12.16 24.37
CA HIS A 446 28.58 12.94 24.05
C HIS A 446 28.63 13.32 22.56
N SER A 447 28.30 12.40 21.66
CA SER A 447 28.23 12.68 20.22
C SER A 447 27.12 13.66 19.84
N LEU A 448 26.07 13.77 20.65
CA LEU A 448 24.95 14.69 20.41
C LEU A 448 25.18 16.08 20.98
N MET A 449 26.05 16.24 21.99
CA MET A 449 26.30 17.53 22.63
C MET A 449 26.72 18.59 21.62
N GLY A 450 25.97 19.69 21.55
CA GLY A 450 26.23 20.80 20.63
C GLY A 450 25.75 20.57 19.20
N THR A 451 25.16 19.42 18.89
CA THR A 451 24.48 19.17 17.59
C THR A 451 23.03 19.65 17.63
N LYS A 452 22.42 19.88 16.47
CA LYS A 452 20.99 20.24 16.42
C LYS A 452 20.07 19.12 16.91
N MET A 453 20.57 17.89 16.87
CA MET A 453 19.83 16.68 17.26
C MET A 453 19.68 16.52 18.78
N GLU A 454 20.45 17.25 19.59
CA GLU A 454 20.41 17.16 21.05
C GLU A 454 19.00 17.35 21.62
N ASN A 455 18.24 18.31 21.08
CA ASN A 455 16.89 18.63 21.53
C ASN A 455 15.79 17.70 20.98
N HIS A 456 16.16 16.77 20.09
CA HIS A 456 15.24 15.81 19.47
C HIS A 456 15.39 14.40 20.06
N VAL A 457 16.47 14.13 20.80
CA VAL A 457 16.76 12.82 21.37
C VAL A 457 16.49 12.81 22.88
N HIS A 458 15.61 11.91 23.30
CA HIS A 458 15.19 11.73 24.68
C HIS A 458 15.66 10.37 25.20
N PHE A 459 16.32 10.35 26.36
CA PHE A 459 16.83 9.12 26.99
C PHE A 459 15.82 8.54 27.97
N ARG A 460 14.59 8.30 27.51
CA ARG A 460 13.48 7.74 28.29
C ARG A 460 12.52 6.98 27.38
N ARG A 461 11.59 6.22 27.98
CA ARG A 461 10.46 5.67 27.22
C ARG A 461 9.42 6.78 26.96
N PRO A 462 8.83 6.84 25.76
CA PRO A 462 7.73 7.75 25.49
C PRO A 462 6.44 7.27 26.17
N ASP A 463 5.58 8.21 26.50
CA ASP A 463 4.18 7.93 26.77
C ASP A 463 3.41 7.95 25.45
N LEU A 464 3.14 6.75 24.90
CA LEU A 464 2.44 6.60 23.63
C LEU A 464 0.98 7.05 23.73
N GLN A 465 0.37 6.90 24.91
CA GLN A 465 -1.01 7.29 25.15
C GLN A 465 -1.13 8.81 25.12
N ASP A 466 -0.24 9.51 25.83
CA ASP A 466 -0.24 10.98 25.80
C ASP A 466 0.09 11.52 24.40
N ALA A 467 1.06 10.93 23.70
CA ALA A 467 1.43 11.36 22.34
C ALA A 467 0.25 11.25 21.35
N ILE A 468 -0.49 10.14 21.38
CA ILE A 468 -1.67 9.92 20.53
C ILE A 468 -2.82 10.83 20.96
N ASN A 469 -3.08 10.93 22.27
CA ASN A 469 -4.12 11.80 22.81
C ASN A 469 -3.84 13.28 22.51
N GLN A 470 -2.57 13.70 22.47
CA GLN A 470 -2.21 15.07 22.11
C GLN A 470 -2.59 15.41 20.66
N VAL A 471 -2.53 14.44 19.72
CA VAL A 471 -3.03 14.64 18.36
C VAL A 471 -4.52 14.95 18.40
N MET A 472 -5.31 14.13 19.11
CA MET A 472 -6.75 14.34 19.21
C MET A 472 -7.09 15.65 19.95
N ARG A 473 -6.43 15.93 21.08
CA ARG A 473 -6.64 17.16 21.87
C ARG A 473 -6.37 18.41 21.03
N ALA A 474 -5.31 18.41 20.21
CA ALA A 474 -5.03 19.53 19.30
C ALA A 474 -6.18 19.73 18.29
N GLN A 475 -6.71 18.65 17.71
CA GLN A 475 -7.85 18.72 16.79
C GLN A 475 -9.13 19.23 17.47
N LEU A 476 -9.40 18.76 18.68
CA LEU A 476 -10.57 19.16 19.46
C LEU A 476 -10.47 20.63 19.89
N ALA A 477 -9.28 21.09 20.30
CA ALA A 477 -9.02 22.49 20.64
C ALA A 477 -9.28 23.42 19.45
N ASP A 478 -8.83 23.05 18.25
CA ASP A 478 -9.12 23.79 17.02
C ASP A 478 -10.62 23.82 16.71
N GLY A 479 -11.33 22.72 16.98
CA GLY A 479 -12.80 22.64 16.82
C GLY A 479 -13.57 23.52 17.81
N LEU A 480 -13.15 23.55 19.07
CA LEU A 480 -13.76 24.34 20.15
C LEU A 480 -13.56 25.86 19.95
N ASN A 481 -12.39 26.26 19.43
CA ASN A 481 -12.04 27.67 19.23
C ASN A 481 -12.70 28.32 18.00
N GLY A 482 -13.73 27.69 17.40
CA GLY A 482 -14.40 28.25 16.24
C GLY A 482 -13.58 28.17 14.94
N GLY A 483 -12.51 27.37 14.93
CA GLY A 483 -11.60 27.25 13.80
C GLY A 483 -12.28 26.71 12.53
N PRO A 484 -11.64 26.84 11.35
CA PRO A 484 -12.17 26.33 10.08
C PRO A 484 -12.46 24.81 10.07
N SER A 485 -12.06 24.07 11.11
CA SER A 485 -12.24 22.62 11.28
C SER A 485 -13.63 22.20 11.75
N LEU A 486 -14.50 23.12 12.22
CA LEU A 486 -15.88 22.81 12.66
C LEU A 486 -16.73 22.03 11.64
N TYR A 487 -16.35 22.07 10.36
CA TYR A 487 -17.05 21.40 9.26
C TYR A 487 -16.17 20.50 8.38
N HIS A 488 -14.89 20.33 8.74
CA HIS A 488 -13.96 19.47 8.00
C HIS A 488 -13.54 18.31 8.91
N GLY A 489 -13.97 17.09 8.59
CA GLY A 489 -13.46 15.90 9.26
C GLY A 489 -11.95 15.81 9.07
N ALA A 490 -11.19 16.18 10.10
CA ALA A 490 -9.74 16.12 10.07
C ALA A 490 -9.35 14.64 10.24
N ASN A 491 -9.20 13.95 9.11
CA ASN A 491 -8.70 12.59 9.09
C ASN A 491 -7.23 12.63 9.51
N SER A 492 -6.95 12.27 10.76
CA SER A 492 -5.59 12.10 11.24
C SER A 492 -5.18 10.65 11.10
N LEU A 493 -3.95 10.42 10.68
CA LEU A 493 -3.39 9.08 10.57
C LEU A 493 -2.39 8.86 11.69
N VAL A 494 -2.62 7.82 12.51
CA VAL A 494 -1.61 7.25 13.39
C VAL A 494 -1.12 5.98 12.72
N THR A 495 0.15 5.96 12.33
CA THR A 495 0.76 4.81 11.71
C THR A 495 1.89 4.26 12.56
N PHE A 496 1.96 2.93 12.66
CA PHE A 496 2.87 2.23 13.53
C PHE A 496 3.58 1.09 12.80
N CYS A 497 4.88 0.92 13.05
CA CYS A 497 5.60 -0.28 12.67
C CYS A 497 6.57 -0.71 13.77
N GLY A 498 6.46 -1.98 14.19
CA GLY A 498 7.12 -2.45 15.41
C GLY A 498 6.57 -3.78 15.91
N SER A 499 6.80 -4.11 17.19
CA SER A 499 6.28 -5.36 17.77
C SER A 499 4.74 -5.35 17.88
N PRO A 500 4.06 -6.51 17.71
CA PRO A 500 2.60 -6.59 17.78
C PRO A 500 2.03 -6.11 19.12
N GLU A 501 2.73 -6.38 20.23
CA GLU A 501 2.35 -5.93 21.58
C GLU A 501 2.24 -4.40 21.67
N VAL A 502 3.23 -3.68 21.13
CA VAL A 502 3.21 -2.22 21.13
C VAL A 502 2.17 -1.68 20.13
N GLY A 503 1.97 -2.39 19.01
CA GLY A 503 0.89 -2.09 18.06
C GLY A 503 -0.50 -2.16 18.71
N GLN A 504 -0.75 -3.17 19.54
CA GLN A 504 -2.00 -3.27 20.31
C GLN A 504 -2.19 -2.12 21.30
N ILE A 505 -1.12 -1.69 21.97
CA ILE A 505 -1.15 -0.52 22.86
C ILE A 505 -1.52 0.73 22.05
N CYS A 506 -0.82 1.00 20.95
CA CYS A 506 -1.13 2.15 20.08
C CYS A 506 -2.58 2.12 19.58
N LYS A 507 -3.09 0.95 19.20
CA LYS A 507 -4.47 0.77 18.78
C LYS A 507 -5.46 1.12 19.90
N GLY A 508 -5.23 0.63 21.11
CA GLY A 508 -6.03 0.96 22.29
C GLY A 508 -6.06 2.46 22.57
N CYS A 509 -4.91 3.14 22.50
CA CYS A 509 -4.83 4.59 22.67
C CYS A 509 -5.59 5.36 21.57
N VAL A 510 -5.58 4.87 20.32
CA VAL A 510 -6.36 5.47 19.23
C VAL A 510 -7.87 5.29 19.46
N GLU A 511 -8.30 4.12 19.93
CA GLU A 511 -9.70 3.85 20.27
C GLU A 511 -10.17 4.75 21.41
N GLU A 512 -9.36 4.93 22.45
CA GLU A 512 -9.62 5.85 23.55
C GLU A 512 -9.70 7.31 23.09
N ALA A 513 -8.76 7.76 22.25
CA ALA A 513 -8.78 9.11 21.68
C ALA A 513 -10.04 9.36 20.83
N ASN A 514 -10.47 8.37 20.05
CA ASN A 514 -11.71 8.46 19.28
C ASN A 514 -12.95 8.49 20.19
N LEU A 515 -12.97 7.71 21.27
CA LEU A 515 -14.02 7.76 22.28
C LEU A 515 -14.08 9.15 22.93
N MET A 516 -12.94 9.78 23.22
CA MET A 516 -12.87 11.15 23.74
C MET A 516 -13.56 12.15 22.79
N ALA A 517 -13.30 12.07 21.48
CA ALA A 517 -13.98 12.91 20.50
C ALA A 517 -15.49 12.65 20.45
N ASP A 518 -15.92 11.39 20.48
CA ASP A 518 -17.33 11.00 20.46
C ASP A 518 -18.07 11.49 21.72
N THR A 519 -17.45 11.41 22.90
CA THR A 519 -18.03 11.91 24.17
C THR A 519 -18.24 13.43 24.19
N LEU A 520 -17.40 14.17 23.48
CA LEU A 520 -17.50 15.62 23.30
C LEU A 520 -18.37 16.02 22.10
N ALA A 521 -19.07 15.06 21.47
CA ALA A 521 -19.91 15.25 20.29
C ALA A 521 -19.17 15.73 19.02
N PHE A 522 -17.86 15.49 18.93
CA PHE A 522 -17.01 15.82 17.77
C PHE A 522 -16.83 14.61 16.82
N PHE A 523 -17.94 14.02 16.35
CA PHE A 523 -17.96 12.77 15.56
C PHE A 523 -17.15 12.79 14.25
N ASN A 524 -16.84 13.98 13.74
CA ASN A 524 -16.06 14.18 12.52
C ASN A 524 -14.54 14.11 12.75
N HIS A 525 -14.09 14.15 14.01
CA HIS A 525 -12.68 14.04 14.37
C HIS A 525 -12.38 12.58 14.68
N LYS A 526 -11.71 11.89 13.75
CA LYS A 526 -11.30 10.49 13.93
C LYS A 526 -9.83 10.29 13.60
N LEU A 527 -9.15 9.61 14.50
CA LEU A 527 -7.84 9.03 14.27
C LEU A 527 -8.01 7.67 13.58
N VAL A 528 -7.35 7.52 12.44
CA VAL A 528 -7.24 6.23 11.74
C VAL A 528 -5.94 5.57 12.16
N PHE A 529 -6.03 4.35 12.67
CA PHE A 529 -4.85 3.54 12.98
C PHE A 529 -4.45 2.63 11.82
N ARG A 530 -3.15 2.56 11.54
CA ARG A 530 -2.54 1.66 10.55
C ARG A 530 -1.26 1.05 11.07
N GLU A 531 -1.20 -0.26 11.11
CA GLU A 531 -0.01 -1.00 11.51
C GLU A 531 0.57 -1.82 10.36
N GLU A 532 1.89 -1.93 10.35
CA GLU A 532 2.62 -2.90 9.53
C GLU A 532 3.64 -3.64 10.39
N PHE A 533 3.77 -4.94 10.14
CA PHE A 533 4.69 -5.81 10.85
C PHE A 533 5.35 -6.80 9.89
N TYR A 534 6.68 -6.80 9.90
CA TYR A 534 7.51 -7.65 9.04
C TYR A 534 8.53 -8.39 9.91
N GLY A 535 8.15 -9.56 10.45
CA GLY A 535 9.10 -10.49 11.07
C GLY A 535 8.55 -11.22 12.29
N HIS A 536 8.63 -12.54 12.30
CA HIS A 536 8.25 -13.38 13.45
C HIS A 536 9.11 -13.00 14.68
N VAL A 537 8.49 -12.65 15.82
CA VAL A 537 9.21 -12.62 17.10
C VAL A 537 9.48 -14.07 17.46
N GLY A 538 10.73 -14.52 17.32
CA GLY A 538 11.21 -15.68 18.06
C GLY A 538 11.15 -15.35 19.55
N GLY A 539 10.08 -15.79 20.20
CA GLY A 539 9.81 -15.62 21.62
C GLY A 539 8.54 -16.38 21.96
N GLU A 540 8.72 -17.65 22.35
CA GLU A 540 7.74 -18.52 23.03
C GLU A 540 6.26 -18.22 22.74
N SER A 541 5.78 -18.71 21.60
CA SER A 541 4.35 -18.93 21.40
C SER A 541 3.85 -19.94 22.44
N GLY A 542 3.07 -19.49 23.42
CA GLY A 542 2.20 -20.37 24.21
C GLY A 542 2.38 -20.33 25.72
N ARG A 543 2.12 -19.19 26.37
CA ARG A 543 1.35 -19.23 27.62
C ARG A 543 0.01 -18.57 27.37
N VAL A 544 -0.95 -19.43 27.08
CA VAL A 544 -2.38 -19.14 27.23
C VAL A 544 -2.56 -18.53 28.61
N TRP A 545 -3.09 -17.31 28.66
CA TRP A 545 -3.64 -16.73 29.88
C TRP A 545 -4.71 -17.69 30.38
N LYS A 546 -4.37 -18.51 31.38
CA LYS A 546 -5.39 -19.14 32.21
C LYS A 546 -5.98 -18.03 33.07
N GLU A 547 -7.27 -17.80 32.86
CA GLU A 547 -8.14 -17.14 33.83
C GLU A 547 -8.01 -17.88 35.16
N ASP A 548 -7.22 -17.35 36.08
CA ASP A 548 -7.43 -17.60 37.50
C ASP A 548 -8.01 -16.31 38.08
N ALA A 549 -9.34 -16.28 38.07
CA ALA A 549 -10.13 -15.38 38.89
C ALA A 549 -9.91 -15.75 40.37
N SER A 550 -9.09 -14.98 41.07
CA SER A 550 -9.19 -14.84 42.51
C SER A 550 -8.79 -13.42 42.94
N LEU A 551 -9.84 -12.64 43.18
CA LEU A 551 -9.95 -11.55 44.14
C LEU A 551 -8.76 -11.40 45.11
N ALA A 552 -8.06 -10.28 45.02
CA ALA A 552 -7.47 -9.61 46.19
C ALA A 552 -7.39 -8.10 45.91
N THR A 553 -8.15 -7.34 46.70
CA THR A 553 -8.19 -5.88 46.75
C THR A 553 -6.87 -5.28 47.23
N PRO A 554 -6.55 -4.02 46.86
CA PRO A 554 -5.33 -3.34 47.29
C PRO A 554 -5.51 -2.71 48.66
N GLN A 555 -4.85 -3.26 49.68
CA GLN A 555 -4.57 -2.57 50.94
C GLN A 555 -3.29 -3.12 51.55
N ASP A 556 -2.43 -2.18 51.95
CA ASP A 556 -1.30 -2.31 52.87
C ASP A 556 -0.10 -3.16 52.43
N GLU A 557 1.00 -2.51 52.04
CA GLU A 557 2.13 -2.39 52.97
C GLU A 557 3.24 -1.47 52.42
N ILE A 558 3.45 -0.42 53.19
CA ILE A 558 4.63 0.41 53.27
C ILE A 558 5.75 -0.42 53.93
N LEU A 559 6.99 -0.25 53.47
CA LEU A 559 8.30 -0.56 54.10
C LEU A 559 9.10 -1.77 53.59
N SER A 560 10.32 -1.41 53.19
CA SER A 560 11.60 -2.01 53.57
C SER A 560 12.43 -2.72 52.47
N ILE A 561 13.63 -2.14 52.32
CA ILE A 561 14.89 -2.60 51.71
C ILE A 561 15.09 -2.28 50.23
#